data_AF-A0A9N9YD20-F1
#
_entry.id   AF-A0A9N9YD20-F1
#
_cell.length_a   1.000
_cell.length_b   1.000
_cell.length_c   1.000
_cell.angle_alpha   90.00
_cell.angle_beta   90.00
_cell.angle_gamma   90.00
#
_symmetry.space_group_name_H-M   'P 1'
#
loop_
_entity.id
_entity.type
_entity.pdbx_description
1 polymer ?
#
loop_
_entity_poly.entity_id
_entity_poly.type
_entity_poly.pdbx_seq_one_letter_code
_entity_poly.pdbx_strand_id
1 'polypeptide(L)'
;MLRALILFFVAAAINQLRWYYTQHSTAGRRIGFLQALDDASRGIFGSLTLLISRDFLNWSSIGCIITIAAFLVGPLTQNAVKQETRAKDPVKGAHINVAKVYKLVHSNGNQDALTAPANIESAIVNGWGHYATLQFEKDDSVMEKVFPTPLKCPEKNRVSCSWRNISNLAIDYECATKPIRLLDLDKDYELNMTASMTRPEKSSLPRREDPLIIHVRATGRPREKGEDYVEHAECALYWKIQSFKKAIYNGTLWQENTKFLPELPVEHEGSSIKWNVSSSVFEVMNNATQGLSTSMSSCFNRTILRNPNSGKLTYDEMATRVFRDSWNKKADKNLNTLALQTTLKSYVKNVALYTSAAIRAKSDETAPGYIHRREEIYVIKKLYLIYPFVVLVLSILFFLVTIYMTWNDEIWKSSLLPLLYHGFAESFPDNLNTMVEMEDEADGKAFEMKSDGEKGLRLYEKEQVETRMPSTKRGYQSIIPLEPYGANRNDG
;
A
#
# COMPACT_ATOMS: atom_id res chain seq x y z
N MET A 1 -30.36 -1.42 16.78
CA MET A 1 -31.29 -2.28 17.53
C MET A 1 -31.17 -2.07 19.05
N LEU A 2 -30.02 -2.30 19.69
CA LEU A 2 -29.82 -2.11 21.15
C LEU A 2 -30.35 -0.77 21.69
N ARG A 3 -29.97 0.36 21.07
CA ARG A 3 -30.43 1.71 21.47
C ARG A 3 -31.96 1.86 21.49
N ALA A 4 -32.66 1.32 20.49
CA ALA A 4 -34.11 1.46 20.38
C ALA A 4 -34.82 0.72 21.52
N LEU A 5 -34.34 -0.48 21.87
CA LEU A 5 -34.87 -1.26 22.99
C LEU A 5 -34.65 -0.55 24.32
N ILE A 6 -33.45 -0.03 24.57
CA ILE A 6 -33.15 0.73 25.79
C ILE A 6 -34.10 1.93 25.92
N LEU A 7 -34.25 2.71 24.85
CA LEU A 7 -35.11 3.90 24.85
C LEU A 7 -36.59 3.54 25.07
N PHE A 8 -37.07 2.44 24.50
CA PHE A 8 -38.45 1.98 24.69
C PHE A 8 -38.76 1.69 26.17
N PHE A 9 -37.92 0.89 26.85
CA PHE A 9 -38.14 0.56 28.26
C PHE A 9 -37.97 1.77 29.18
N VAL A 10 -36.96 2.60 28.92
CA VAL A 10 -36.72 3.82 29.72
C VAL A 10 -37.87 4.81 29.57
N ALA A 11 -38.41 5.01 28.36
CA ALA A 11 -39.56 5.88 28.14
C ALA A 11 -40.81 5.38 28.88
N ALA A 12 -41.09 4.07 28.84
CA ALA A 12 -42.18 3.48 29.60
C ALA A 12 -42.04 3.70 31.11
N ALA A 13 -40.83 3.50 31.65
CA ALA A 13 -40.53 3.72 33.07
C ALA A 13 -40.67 5.20 33.49
N ILE A 14 -40.21 6.15 32.68
CA ILE A 14 -40.38 7.59 32.96
C ILE A 14 -41.87 7.96 32.99
N ASN A 15 -42.67 7.41 32.07
CA ASN A 15 -44.12 7.66 32.03
C ASN A 15 -44.83 7.08 33.25
N GLN A 16 -44.42 5.91 33.75
CA GLN A 16 -44.99 5.36 34.98
C GLN A 16 -44.57 6.17 36.22
N LEU A 17 -43.31 6.64 36.27
CA LEU A 17 -42.83 7.52 37.35
C LEU A 17 -43.59 8.84 37.44
N ARG A 18 -44.10 9.37 36.31
CA ARG A 18 -44.97 10.56 36.29
C ARG A 18 -46.13 10.42 37.28
N TRP A 19 -46.81 9.27 37.22
CA TRP A 19 -47.98 8.98 38.03
C TRP A 19 -47.64 8.65 39.48
N TYR A 20 -46.52 7.94 39.69
CA TYR A 20 -45.98 7.70 41.02
C TYR A 20 -45.79 9.02 41.80
N TYR A 21 -45.17 10.03 41.17
CA TYR A 21 -44.98 11.33 41.81
C TYR A 21 -46.27 12.10 42.06
N THR A 22 -47.31 11.93 41.24
CA THR A 22 -48.60 12.61 41.48
C THR A 22 -49.39 11.97 42.61
N GLN A 23 -49.32 10.64 42.73
CA GLN A 23 -50.09 9.89 43.72
C GLN A 23 -49.43 9.90 45.11
N HIS A 24 -48.10 9.84 45.17
CA HIS A 24 -47.36 9.65 46.43
C HIS A 24 -46.70 10.92 47.00
N SER A 25 -46.71 12.05 46.28
CA SER A 25 -46.03 13.27 46.73
C SER A 25 -46.93 14.16 47.61
N THR A 26 -46.65 14.22 48.91
CA THR A 26 -47.38 15.04 49.90
C THR A 26 -47.16 16.55 49.76
N ALA A 27 -46.07 16.98 49.12
CA ALA A 27 -45.68 18.39 49.03
C ALA A 27 -46.34 19.20 47.90
N GLY A 28 -47.13 18.55 47.03
CA GLY A 28 -47.64 19.15 45.78
C GLY A 28 -46.52 19.43 44.77
N ARG A 29 -46.76 19.20 43.48
CA ARG A 29 -45.80 19.49 42.41
C ARG A 29 -46.41 20.42 41.37
N ARG A 30 -45.58 21.19 40.67
CA ARG A 30 -46.03 22.09 39.59
C ARG A 30 -46.54 21.25 38.42
N ILE A 31 -47.64 21.66 37.79
CA ILE A 31 -48.19 20.99 36.59
C ILE A 31 -47.16 20.92 35.46
N GLY A 32 -46.33 21.96 35.32
CA GLY A 32 -45.24 21.98 34.34
C GLY A 32 -44.20 20.86 34.53
N PHE A 33 -44.09 20.27 35.73
CA PHE A 33 -43.23 19.11 35.97
C PHE A 33 -43.77 17.84 35.27
N LEU A 34 -45.09 17.70 35.15
CA LEU A 34 -45.71 16.58 34.42
C LEU A 34 -45.43 16.67 32.92
N GLN A 35 -45.52 17.88 32.36
CA GLN A 35 -45.15 18.13 30.97
C GLN A 35 -43.66 17.85 30.74
N ALA A 36 -42.80 18.29 31.66
CA ALA A 36 -41.36 18.05 31.55
C ALA A 36 -40.99 16.55 31.59
N LEU A 37 -41.71 15.72 32.35
CA LEU A 37 -41.53 14.27 32.35
C LEU A 37 -42.01 13.61 31.04
N ASP A 38 -43.16 14.04 30.52
CA ASP A 38 -43.67 13.55 29.23
C ASP A 38 -42.71 13.92 28.08
N ASP A 39 -42.23 15.18 28.03
CA ASP A 39 -41.22 15.62 27.08
C ASP A 39 -39.92 14.82 27.22
N ALA A 40 -39.50 14.50 28.45
CA ALA A 40 -38.30 13.71 28.71
C ALA A 40 -38.40 12.26 28.21
N SER A 41 -39.58 11.64 28.29
CA SER A 41 -39.83 10.29 27.77
C SER A 41 -39.71 10.21 26.24
N ARG A 42 -39.93 11.33 25.54
CA ARG A 42 -39.98 11.41 24.07
C ARG A 42 -38.61 11.56 23.41
N GLY A 43 -37.54 11.82 24.18
CA GLY A 43 -36.19 11.80 23.64
C GLY A 43 -35.17 12.66 24.40
N ILE A 44 -34.04 12.86 23.74
CA ILE A 44 -32.84 13.44 24.36
C ILE A 44 -33.03 14.92 24.76
N PHE A 45 -33.80 15.68 23.99
CA PHE A 45 -34.00 17.11 24.24
C PHE A 45 -34.83 17.34 25.50
N GLY A 46 -35.98 16.66 25.66
CA GLY A 46 -36.76 16.75 26.89
C GLY A 46 -35.98 16.22 28.10
N SER A 47 -35.20 15.14 27.92
CA SER A 47 -34.32 14.62 28.96
C SER A 47 -33.28 15.65 29.42
N LEU A 48 -32.71 16.42 28.47
CA LEU A 48 -31.74 17.48 28.78
C LEU A 48 -32.42 18.66 29.49
N THR A 49 -33.60 19.08 29.02
CA THR A 49 -34.38 20.16 29.63
C THR A 49 -34.74 19.83 31.08
N LEU A 50 -35.16 18.59 31.37
CA LEU A 50 -35.48 18.14 32.73
C LEU A 50 -34.23 18.16 33.63
N LEU A 51 -33.07 17.72 33.13
CA LEU A 51 -31.82 17.70 33.90
C LEU A 51 -31.26 19.10 34.22
N ILE A 52 -31.55 20.10 33.39
CA ILE A 52 -31.16 21.51 33.61
C ILE A 52 -32.16 22.22 34.53
N SER A 53 -33.36 21.67 34.71
CA SER A 53 -34.39 22.24 35.57
C SER A 53 -34.05 22.09 37.07
N ARG A 54 -34.75 22.84 37.94
CA ARG A 54 -34.57 22.77 39.40
C ARG A 54 -34.96 21.41 40.01
N ASP A 55 -35.61 20.54 39.25
CA ASP A 55 -36.15 19.26 39.71
C ASP A 55 -35.25 18.06 39.34
N PHE A 56 -33.95 18.30 39.13
CA PHE A 56 -32.98 17.31 38.67
C PHE A 56 -32.67 16.18 39.67
N LEU A 57 -33.11 16.26 40.93
CA LEU A 57 -32.79 15.28 41.98
C LEU A 57 -33.89 14.22 42.21
N ASN A 58 -34.57 13.80 41.15
CA ASN A 58 -35.64 12.80 41.19
C ASN A 58 -35.20 11.48 40.51
N TRP A 59 -35.86 10.35 40.82
CA TRP A 59 -35.59 9.06 40.16
C TRP A 59 -35.71 9.11 38.63
N SER A 60 -36.54 10.01 38.08
CA SER A 60 -36.67 10.22 36.63
C SER A 60 -35.40 10.76 35.97
N SER A 61 -34.53 11.43 36.72
CA SER A 61 -33.25 11.94 36.21
C SER A 61 -32.30 10.83 35.82
N ILE A 62 -32.36 9.67 36.49
CA ILE A 62 -31.60 8.46 36.13
C ILE A 62 -32.02 7.99 34.73
N GLY A 63 -33.33 7.93 34.47
CA GLY A 63 -33.87 7.63 33.14
C GLY A 63 -33.40 8.62 32.07
N CYS A 64 -33.38 9.92 32.38
CA CYS A 64 -32.90 10.96 31.46
C CYS A 64 -31.40 10.81 31.13
N ILE A 65 -30.56 10.48 32.12
CA ILE A 65 -29.13 10.22 31.91
C ILE A 65 -28.93 8.98 31.04
N ILE A 66 -29.70 7.90 31.27
CA ILE A 66 -29.64 6.67 30.47
C ILE A 66 -30.08 6.97 29.03
N THR A 67 -31.12 7.79 28.82
CA THR A 67 -31.56 8.23 27.48
C THR A 67 -30.43 8.94 26.73
N ILE A 68 -29.73 9.88 27.38
CA ILE A 68 -28.58 10.57 26.76
C ILE A 68 -27.42 9.60 26.48
N ALA A 69 -27.10 8.72 27.44
CA ALA A 69 -26.04 7.73 27.31
C ALA A 69 -26.32 6.72 26.18
N ALA A 70 -27.58 6.31 25.99
CA ALA A 70 -27.99 5.40 24.93
C ALA A 70 -27.73 5.96 23.52
N PHE A 71 -27.75 7.29 23.34
CA PHE A 71 -27.41 7.92 22.06
C PHE A 71 -25.90 7.85 21.75
N LEU A 72 -25.05 7.89 22.78
CA LEU A 72 -23.59 7.82 22.62
C LEU A 72 -23.08 6.41 22.29
N VAL A 73 -23.91 5.37 22.48
CA VAL A 73 -23.57 3.98 22.11
C VAL A 73 -23.16 3.87 20.64
N GLY A 74 -23.84 4.57 19.73
CA GLY A 74 -23.55 4.51 18.30
C GLY A 74 -22.12 4.97 17.95
N PRO A 75 -21.76 6.24 18.24
CA PRO A 75 -20.42 6.75 17.99
C PRO A 75 -19.30 5.98 18.71
N LEU A 76 -19.54 5.56 19.96
CA LEU A 76 -18.51 4.86 20.75
C LEU A 76 -18.25 3.43 20.24
N THR A 77 -19.26 2.74 19.69
CA THR A 77 -19.06 1.40 19.12
C THR A 77 -18.33 1.43 17.77
N GLN A 78 -18.40 2.51 17.01
CA GLN A 78 -17.61 2.64 15.77
C GLN A 78 -16.11 2.61 16.05
N ASN A 79 -15.69 3.17 17.19
CA ASN A 79 -14.28 3.16 17.62
C ASN A 79 -13.81 1.78 18.12
N ALA A 80 -14.71 0.81 18.26
CA ALA A 80 -14.36 -0.53 18.74
C ALA A 80 -13.65 -1.37 17.66
N VAL A 81 -13.83 -1.05 16.38
CA VAL A 81 -13.23 -1.81 15.27
C VAL A 81 -12.01 -1.07 14.74
N LYS A 82 -10.82 -1.65 14.93
CA LYS A 82 -9.59 -1.15 14.31
C LYS A 82 -9.20 -2.07 13.15
N GLN A 83 -9.07 -1.51 11.96
CA GLN A 83 -8.53 -2.22 10.81
C GLN A 83 -6.99 -2.15 10.86
N GLU A 84 -6.34 -3.31 10.86
CA GLU A 84 -4.89 -3.42 10.81
C GLU A 84 -4.48 -4.22 9.56
N THR A 85 -3.42 -3.78 8.89
CA THR A 85 -2.81 -4.57 7.81
C THR A 85 -1.69 -5.40 8.39
N ARG A 86 -1.79 -6.73 8.26
CA ARG A 86 -0.75 -7.65 8.70
C ARG A 86 -0.15 -8.34 7.48
N ALA A 87 1.18 -8.42 7.45
CA ALA A 87 1.87 -9.27 6.51
C ALA A 87 1.67 -10.73 6.94
N LYS A 88 1.11 -11.56 6.05
CA LYS A 88 1.11 -13.01 6.23
C LYS A 88 2.52 -13.54 6.02
N ASP A 89 2.78 -14.74 6.55
CA ASP A 89 4.03 -15.44 6.31
C ASP A 89 4.34 -15.52 4.80
N PRO A 90 5.62 -15.29 4.43
CA PRO A 90 6.02 -15.24 3.03
C PRO A 90 5.83 -16.60 2.36
N VAL A 91 5.07 -16.62 1.26
CA VAL A 91 4.81 -17.83 0.48
C VAL A 91 5.84 -17.93 -0.65
N LYS A 92 6.41 -19.11 -0.89
CA LYS A 92 7.27 -19.34 -2.06
C LYS A 92 6.43 -19.32 -3.34
N GLY A 93 6.92 -18.67 -4.39
CA GLY A 93 6.23 -18.66 -5.70
C GLY A 93 6.57 -17.47 -6.59
N ALA A 94 7.40 -16.53 -6.12
CA ALA A 94 7.97 -15.51 -6.99
C ALA A 94 9.24 -16.07 -7.64
N HIS A 95 9.51 -15.72 -8.90
CA HIS A 95 10.72 -16.15 -9.61
C HIS A 95 11.39 -14.96 -10.30
N ILE A 96 12.72 -14.97 -10.31
CA ILE A 96 13.52 -13.98 -11.03
C ILE A 96 14.58 -14.69 -11.86
N ASN A 97 14.83 -14.23 -13.08
CA ASN A 97 15.89 -14.79 -13.91
C ASN A 97 17.27 -14.44 -13.35
N VAL A 98 18.15 -15.43 -13.31
CA VAL A 98 19.53 -15.33 -12.82
C VAL A 98 20.45 -16.03 -13.81
N ALA A 99 21.63 -15.47 -14.04
CA ALA A 99 22.65 -16.13 -14.84
C ALA A 99 23.47 -17.06 -13.94
N LYS A 100 23.39 -18.38 -14.15
CA LYS A 100 24.32 -19.33 -13.54
C LYS A 100 25.26 -19.98 -14.55
N VAL A 101 24.74 -20.32 -15.73
CA VAL A 101 25.56 -20.87 -16.83
C VAL A 101 25.75 -19.84 -17.95
N TYR A 102 27.01 -19.61 -18.37
CA TYR A 102 27.34 -18.86 -19.58
C TYR A 102 27.96 -19.77 -20.65
N LYS A 103 27.26 -19.88 -21.78
CA LYS A 103 27.62 -20.73 -22.92
C LYS A 103 27.37 -20.03 -24.26
N LEU A 104 28.12 -20.42 -25.28
CA LEU A 104 27.84 -20.00 -26.66
C LEU A 104 26.53 -20.62 -27.13
N VAL A 105 25.66 -19.80 -27.72
CA VAL A 105 24.47 -20.28 -28.42
C VAL A 105 24.88 -20.42 -29.89
N HIS A 106 25.11 -21.64 -30.35
CA HIS A 106 25.38 -21.90 -31.76
C HIS A 106 24.07 -21.74 -32.52
N SER A 107 23.99 -20.72 -33.39
CA SER A 107 22.97 -20.69 -34.44
C SER A 107 23.40 -21.69 -35.51
N ASN A 108 22.46 -22.50 -36.02
CA ASN A 108 22.74 -23.52 -37.04
C ASN A 108 23.22 -22.88 -38.36
N GLY A 109 24.52 -22.62 -38.47
CA GLY A 109 25.16 -22.11 -39.68
C GLY A 109 26.40 -21.28 -39.35
N ASN A 110 27.57 -21.86 -39.63
CA ASN A 110 28.95 -21.36 -39.47
C ASN A 110 29.57 -21.58 -38.07
N GLN A 111 30.38 -22.63 -37.99
CA GLN A 111 31.08 -23.11 -36.79
C GLN A 111 32.40 -22.38 -36.50
N ASP A 112 32.76 -21.35 -37.28
CA ASP A 112 34.15 -20.84 -37.30
C ASP A 112 34.35 -19.50 -36.59
N ALA A 113 33.28 -18.79 -36.22
CA ALA A 113 33.39 -17.52 -35.50
C ALA A 113 33.05 -17.74 -34.01
N LEU A 114 34.07 -17.82 -33.14
CA LEU A 114 33.88 -17.64 -31.70
C LEU A 114 33.51 -16.17 -31.44
N THR A 115 32.23 -15.84 -31.59
CA THR A 115 31.69 -14.51 -31.27
C THR A 115 30.65 -14.61 -30.17
N ALA A 116 30.51 -13.53 -29.41
CA ALA A 116 29.45 -13.44 -28.43
C ALA A 116 28.08 -13.41 -29.13
N PRO A 117 27.01 -13.89 -28.49
CA PRO A 117 25.66 -13.76 -29.05
C PRO A 117 25.28 -12.29 -29.28
N ALA A 118 24.44 -12.02 -30.28
CA ALA A 118 24.09 -10.64 -30.68
C ALA A 118 23.58 -9.72 -29.56
N ASN A 119 22.88 -10.27 -28.55
CA ASN A 119 22.42 -9.50 -27.38
C ASN A 119 23.57 -9.07 -26.45
N ILE A 120 24.67 -9.83 -26.45
CA ILE A 120 25.88 -9.51 -25.72
C ILE A 120 26.72 -8.51 -26.51
N GLU A 121 26.82 -8.68 -27.83
CA GLU A 121 27.50 -7.70 -28.70
C GLU A 121 26.84 -6.33 -28.64
N SER A 122 25.50 -6.28 -28.66
CA SER A 122 24.76 -5.02 -28.48
C SER A 122 25.01 -4.41 -27.10
N ALA A 123 25.16 -5.23 -26.05
CA ALA A 123 25.49 -4.75 -24.71
C ALA A 123 26.90 -4.15 -24.64
N ILE A 124 27.88 -4.75 -25.31
CA ILE A 124 29.26 -4.23 -25.38
C ILE A 124 29.26 -2.86 -26.09
N VAL A 125 28.61 -2.77 -27.26
CA VAL A 125 28.53 -1.51 -28.02
C VAL A 125 27.76 -0.43 -27.28
N ASN A 126 26.63 -0.78 -26.63
CA ASN A 126 25.87 0.15 -25.80
C ASN A 126 26.68 0.62 -24.58
N GLY A 127 27.39 -0.28 -23.90
CA GLY A 127 28.28 0.06 -22.80
C GLY A 127 29.43 0.97 -23.23
N TRP A 128 30.00 0.75 -24.42
CA TRP A 128 31.01 1.63 -25.02
C TRP A 128 30.45 3.01 -25.37
N GLY A 129 29.28 3.04 -26.01
CA GLY A 129 28.61 4.28 -26.42
C GLY A 129 28.04 5.08 -25.25
N HIS A 130 27.86 4.45 -24.10
CA HIS A 130 27.44 5.09 -22.86
C HIS A 130 28.60 5.91 -22.26
N TYR A 131 28.98 7.00 -22.92
CA TYR A 131 29.94 7.92 -22.35
C TYR A 131 29.32 8.65 -21.17
N ALA A 132 30.04 8.72 -20.05
CA ALA A 132 29.60 9.29 -18.79
C ALA A 132 29.11 10.74 -18.95
N THR A 133 27.83 10.90 -19.27
CA THR A 133 27.08 12.07 -18.87
C THR A 133 27.14 12.07 -17.34
N LEU A 134 27.83 13.06 -16.79
CA LEU A 134 28.04 13.32 -15.36
C LEU A 134 26.73 13.50 -14.54
N GLN A 135 25.59 13.06 -15.07
CA GLN A 135 24.25 13.20 -14.51
C GLN A 135 23.55 11.86 -14.24
N PHE A 136 24.06 10.72 -14.74
CA PHE A 136 23.35 9.43 -14.64
C PHE A 136 24.04 8.38 -13.75
N GLU A 137 25.04 8.78 -12.96
CA GLU A 137 25.89 7.86 -12.16
C GLU A 137 25.16 7.05 -11.06
N LYS A 138 23.82 7.07 -10.99
CA LYS A 138 23.04 6.29 -10.03
C LYS A 138 21.71 5.74 -10.53
N ASP A 139 21.40 5.83 -11.82
CA ASP A 139 20.09 5.36 -12.29
C ASP A 139 20.15 3.95 -12.87
N ASP A 140 20.18 2.95 -11.98
CA ASP A 140 20.01 1.52 -12.33
C ASP A 140 18.74 1.29 -13.17
N SER A 141 17.78 2.23 -13.18
CA SER A 141 16.58 2.14 -14.01
C SER A 141 16.87 2.23 -15.52
N VAL A 142 17.95 2.89 -15.94
CA VAL A 142 18.31 2.97 -17.37
C VAL A 142 18.76 1.60 -17.87
N MET A 143 19.58 0.89 -17.10
CA MET A 143 20.01 -0.46 -17.49
C MET A 143 18.86 -1.46 -17.48
N GLU A 144 17.95 -1.39 -16.50
CA GLU A 144 16.77 -2.26 -16.47
C GLU A 144 15.81 -1.98 -17.64
N LYS A 145 15.77 -0.74 -18.17
CA LYS A 145 15.01 -0.42 -19.39
C LYS A 145 15.62 -1.03 -20.66
N VAL A 146 16.95 -1.07 -20.75
CA VAL A 146 17.67 -1.62 -21.92
C VAL A 146 17.71 -3.14 -21.88
N PHE A 147 17.94 -3.73 -20.71
CA PHE A 147 17.99 -5.17 -20.47
C PHE A 147 17.05 -5.55 -19.32
N PRO A 148 15.73 -5.65 -19.57
CA PRO A 148 14.79 -6.01 -18.53
C PRO A 148 15.06 -7.43 -18.05
N THR A 149 15.19 -7.62 -16.73
CA THR A 149 15.32 -8.97 -16.16
C THR A 149 13.93 -9.59 -16.08
N PRO A 150 13.65 -10.71 -16.76
CA PRO A 150 12.35 -11.37 -16.63
C PRO A 150 12.13 -11.79 -15.17
N LEU A 151 10.95 -11.46 -14.65
CA LEU A 151 10.53 -11.83 -13.31
C LEU A 151 9.06 -12.21 -13.32
N LYS A 152 8.71 -13.19 -12.50
CA LYS A 152 7.33 -13.63 -12.27
C LYS A 152 6.95 -13.24 -10.85
N CYS A 153 6.20 -12.15 -10.75
CA CYS A 153 5.53 -11.72 -9.53
C CYS A 153 4.04 -11.55 -9.86
N PRO A 154 3.11 -12.15 -9.10
CA PRO A 154 1.69 -12.01 -9.42
C PRO A 154 1.24 -10.56 -9.30
N GLU A 155 0.76 -9.99 -10.41
CA GLU A 155 0.22 -8.63 -10.52
C GLU A 155 -1.18 -8.54 -9.90
N LYS A 156 -1.25 -8.63 -8.57
CA LYS A 156 -2.48 -8.32 -7.84
C LYS A 156 -2.23 -7.17 -6.88
N ASN A 157 -3.18 -6.24 -6.82
CA ASN A 157 -3.24 -5.25 -5.76
C ASN A 157 -3.05 -5.97 -4.41
N ARG A 158 -2.15 -5.44 -3.56
CA ARG A 158 -1.78 -5.96 -2.21
C ARG A 158 -0.78 -7.12 -2.18
N VAL A 159 -0.13 -7.44 -3.29
CA VAL A 159 0.99 -8.39 -3.32
C VAL A 159 2.32 -7.66 -3.47
N SER A 160 3.31 -8.05 -2.67
CA SER A 160 4.70 -7.60 -2.82
C SER A 160 5.62 -8.80 -2.89
N CYS A 161 6.58 -8.79 -3.82
CA CYS A 161 7.54 -9.87 -3.98
C CYS A 161 8.91 -9.45 -3.45
N SER A 162 9.66 -10.38 -2.87
CA SER A 162 11.04 -10.13 -2.44
C SER A 162 11.95 -11.31 -2.71
N TRP A 163 13.15 -11.00 -3.18
CA TRP A 163 14.24 -11.94 -3.40
C TRP A 163 15.44 -11.50 -2.56
N ARG A 164 15.91 -12.40 -1.69
CA ARG A 164 17.03 -12.14 -0.77
C ARG A 164 18.18 -13.08 -1.11
N ASN A 165 19.39 -12.55 -1.03
CA ASN A 165 20.64 -13.30 -1.24
C ASN A 165 20.68 -14.01 -2.59
N ILE A 166 20.26 -13.30 -3.64
CA ILE A 166 20.33 -13.85 -5.00
C ILE A 166 21.72 -13.61 -5.54
N SER A 167 22.37 -14.69 -5.96
CA SER A 167 23.65 -14.65 -6.63
C SER A 167 23.48 -14.82 -8.14
N ASN A 168 24.26 -14.09 -8.92
CA ASN A 168 24.34 -14.22 -10.36
C ASN A 168 25.79 -14.11 -10.83
N LEU A 169 26.07 -14.76 -11.95
CA LEU A 169 27.27 -14.49 -12.74
C LEU A 169 27.22 -13.06 -13.27
N ALA A 170 28.34 -12.36 -13.14
CA ALA A 170 28.54 -11.00 -13.61
C ALA A 170 30.01 -10.80 -14.02
N ILE A 171 30.28 -9.64 -14.61
CA ILE A 171 31.61 -9.20 -15.00
C ILE A 171 32.02 -8.08 -14.05
N ASP A 172 33.12 -8.32 -13.35
CA ASP A 172 33.78 -7.32 -12.52
C ASP A 172 34.93 -6.67 -13.30
N TYR A 173 35.34 -5.48 -12.90
CA TYR A 173 36.45 -4.78 -13.54
C TYR A 173 37.42 -4.23 -12.52
N GLU A 174 38.71 -4.28 -12.85
CA GLU A 174 39.79 -3.73 -12.03
C GLU A 174 40.69 -2.89 -12.92
N CYS A 175 41.09 -1.71 -12.44
CA CYS A 175 41.91 -0.77 -13.20
C CYS A 175 43.08 -0.29 -12.34
N ALA A 176 44.26 -0.18 -12.94
CA ALA A 176 45.47 0.27 -12.25
C ALA A 176 45.29 1.67 -11.63
N THR A 177 45.96 1.92 -10.51
CA THR A 177 45.85 3.19 -9.78
C THR A 177 47.11 4.05 -9.88
N LYS A 178 48.20 3.51 -10.43
CA LYS A 178 49.49 4.19 -10.56
C LYS A 178 49.84 4.44 -12.03
N PRO A 179 50.41 5.61 -12.37
CA PRO A 179 50.93 5.86 -13.70
C PRO A 179 52.14 4.96 -13.95
N ILE A 180 52.18 4.28 -15.09
CA ILE A 180 53.38 3.57 -15.55
C ILE A 180 54.17 4.54 -16.43
N ARG A 181 55.44 4.78 -16.09
CA ARG A 181 56.40 5.35 -17.04
C ARG A 181 56.92 4.22 -17.92
N LEU A 182 56.36 4.07 -19.11
CA LEU A 182 56.94 3.19 -20.12
C LEU A 182 58.07 3.95 -20.85
N LEU A 183 59.28 3.43 -20.72
CA LEU A 183 60.40 3.74 -21.60
C LEU A 183 60.23 2.85 -22.85
N ASP A 184 60.32 3.45 -24.03
CA ASP A 184 60.13 2.87 -25.37
C ASP A 184 58.68 2.61 -25.80
N LEU A 185 58.05 3.68 -26.30
CA LEU A 185 56.85 3.60 -27.12
C LEU A 185 57.11 4.28 -28.46
N ASP A 186 56.77 3.59 -29.54
CA ASP A 186 56.93 4.05 -30.92
C ASP A 186 56.37 5.47 -31.12
N LYS A 187 57.05 6.31 -31.90
CA LYS A 187 56.78 7.76 -31.93
C LYS A 187 55.55 8.15 -32.76
N ASP A 188 54.95 7.22 -33.49
CA ASP A 188 54.04 7.55 -34.60
C ASP A 188 52.52 7.46 -34.28
N TYR A 189 52.15 7.21 -33.02
CA TYR A 189 50.73 7.09 -32.63
C TYR A 189 50.31 8.11 -31.54
N GLU A 190 49.05 8.55 -31.63
CA GLU A 190 48.40 9.41 -30.63
C GLU A 190 47.72 8.58 -29.53
N LEU A 191 47.12 7.46 -29.92
CA LEU A 191 46.49 6.50 -29.01
C LEU A 191 46.71 5.08 -29.54
N ASN A 192 47.16 4.17 -28.70
CA ASN A 192 47.27 2.76 -29.00
C ASN A 192 46.61 1.96 -27.87
N MET A 193 45.51 1.28 -28.20
CA MET A 193 44.77 0.41 -27.31
C MET A 193 44.90 -1.03 -27.79
N THR A 194 45.31 -1.91 -26.88
CA THR A 194 45.50 -3.33 -27.14
C THR A 194 44.72 -4.14 -26.12
N ALA A 195 44.15 -5.26 -26.55
CA ALA A 195 43.38 -6.13 -25.70
C ALA A 195 43.86 -7.58 -25.86
N SER A 196 44.03 -8.28 -24.74
CA SER A 196 44.54 -9.65 -24.70
C SER A 196 43.73 -10.50 -23.72
N MET A 197 43.56 -11.79 -24.04
CA MET A 197 42.98 -12.78 -23.13
C MET A 197 43.94 -13.24 -22.03
N THR A 198 45.22 -12.89 -22.15
CA THR A 198 46.27 -13.27 -21.21
C THR A 198 46.80 -12.04 -20.49
N ARG A 199 47.15 -12.23 -19.22
CA ARG A 199 47.79 -11.18 -18.43
C ARG A 199 49.25 -11.00 -18.89
N PRO A 200 49.68 -9.79 -19.27
CA PRO A 200 51.06 -9.53 -19.64
C PRO A 200 52.01 -9.74 -18.45
N GLU A 201 53.26 -10.17 -18.72
CA GLU A 201 54.29 -10.37 -17.68
C GLU A 201 54.55 -9.09 -16.85
N LYS A 202 54.55 -7.93 -17.49
CA LYS A 202 54.69 -6.61 -16.87
C LYS A 202 53.32 -5.92 -16.76
N SER A 203 52.46 -6.38 -15.85
CA SER A 203 51.15 -5.78 -15.56
C SER A 203 51.16 -5.04 -14.23
N SER A 204 50.58 -3.84 -14.21
CA SER A 204 50.46 -2.98 -13.01
C SER A 204 49.24 -3.26 -12.15
N LEU A 205 48.35 -4.15 -12.60
CA LEU A 205 47.15 -4.53 -11.88
C LEU A 205 47.50 -5.35 -10.62
N PRO A 206 46.67 -5.34 -9.56
CA PRO A 206 46.83 -6.28 -8.46
C PRO A 206 46.73 -7.74 -8.97
N ARG A 207 47.40 -8.69 -8.29
CA ARG A 207 47.20 -10.12 -8.56
C ARG A 207 45.83 -10.53 -8.00
N ARG A 208 45.10 -11.28 -8.81
CA ARG A 208 43.73 -11.72 -8.55
C ARG A 208 43.61 -13.14 -9.09
N GLU A 209 42.93 -14.02 -8.35
CA GLU A 209 42.70 -15.41 -8.77
C GLU A 209 41.42 -15.57 -9.61
N ASP A 210 40.60 -14.51 -9.67
CA ASP A 210 39.39 -14.52 -10.48
C ASP A 210 39.73 -14.75 -11.98
N PRO A 211 38.91 -15.54 -12.71
CA PRO A 211 39.15 -15.85 -14.13
C PRO A 211 39.11 -14.61 -15.02
N LEU A 212 40.20 -14.37 -15.74
CA LEU A 212 40.35 -13.25 -16.66
C LEU A 212 39.50 -13.45 -17.92
N ILE A 213 38.73 -12.42 -18.28
CA ILE A 213 38.02 -12.34 -19.57
C ILE A 213 38.91 -11.65 -20.59
N ILE A 214 39.33 -10.43 -20.27
CA ILE A 214 40.14 -9.60 -21.15
C ILE A 214 40.95 -8.58 -20.35
N HIS A 215 42.20 -8.38 -20.75
CA HIS A 215 43.12 -7.37 -20.26
C HIS A 215 43.29 -6.30 -21.33
N VAL A 216 43.04 -5.04 -20.97
CA VAL A 216 43.09 -3.88 -21.87
C VAL A 216 44.21 -2.96 -21.43
N ARG A 217 45.08 -2.61 -22.37
CA ARG A 217 46.14 -1.61 -22.21
C ARG A 217 45.92 -0.48 -23.19
N ALA A 218 45.89 0.75 -22.70
CA ALA A 218 45.86 1.94 -23.52
C ALA A 218 47.10 2.79 -23.25
N THR A 219 47.74 3.28 -24.31
CA THR A 219 48.82 4.25 -24.24
C THR A 219 48.52 5.39 -25.16
N GLY A 220 48.82 6.62 -24.75
CA GLY A 220 48.59 7.74 -25.63
C GLY A 220 49.33 9.01 -25.22
N ARG A 221 49.48 9.90 -26.19
CA ARG A 221 50.06 11.23 -26.04
C ARG A 221 48.95 12.29 -26.13
N PRO A 222 48.60 12.99 -25.04
CA PRO A 222 47.58 14.03 -25.08
C PRO A 222 48.06 15.24 -25.88
N ARG A 223 47.13 15.89 -26.57
CA ARG A 223 47.41 16.98 -27.54
C ARG A 223 48.18 18.17 -26.95
N GLU A 224 47.94 18.50 -25.68
CA GLU A 224 48.41 19.76 -25.08
C GLU A 224 49.68 19.64 -24.21
N LYS A 225 50.21 18.42 -23.96
CA LYS A 225 51.30 18.20 -22.97
C LYS A 225 52.70 17.89 -23.56
N GLY A 226 52.92 18.10 -24.87
CA GLY A 226 54.22 17.92 -25.53
C GLY A 226 54.55 16.46 -25.88
N GLU A 227 55.54 16.25 -26.76
CA GLU A 227 55.86 14.92 -27.35
C GLU A 227 56.43 13.90 -26.33
N ASP A 228 57.06 14.39 -25.26
CA ASP A 228 57.69 13.55 -24.23
C ASP A 228 56.72 13.02 -23.17
N TYR A 229 55.47 13.50 -23.16
CA TYR A 229 54.48 13.12 -22.16
C TYR A 229 53.57 12.00 -22.67
N VAL A 230 53.70 10.81 -22.07
CA VAL A 230 52.89 9.63 -22.38
C VAL A 230 52.04 9.24 -21.18
N GLU A 231 50.75 9.03 -21.41
CA GLU A 231 49.84 8.42 -20.44
C GLU A 231 49.71 6.92 -20.73
N HIS A 232 49.71 6.12 -19.66
CA HIS A 232 49.49 4.69 -19.73
C HIS A 232 48.30 4.33 -18.84
N ALA A 233 47.45 3.45 -19.36
CA ALA A 233 46.29 2.95 -18.67
C ALA A 233 46.13 1.44 -18.82
N GLU A 234 45.80 0.77 -17.72
CA GLU A 234 45.58 -0.68 -17.67
C GLU A 234 44.30 -0.98 -16.89
N CYS A 235 43.47 -1.85 -17.48
CA CYS A 235 42.26 -2.39 -16.88
C CYS A 235 42.07 -3.85 -17.29
N ALA A 236 41.39 -4.63 -16.46
CA ALA A 236 41.01 -6.00 -16.79
C ALA A 236 39.58 -6.29 -16.34
N LEU A 237 38.91 -7.16 -17.08
CA LEU A 237 37.57 -7.65 -16.82
C LEU A 237 37.67 -9.11 -16.37
N TYR A 238 36.95 -9.47 -15.31
CA TYR A 238 37.00 -10.78 -14.69
C TYR A 238 35.60 -11.36 -14.52
N TRP A 239 35.50 -12.67 -14.61
CA TRP A 239 34.29 -13.37 -14.19
C TRP A 239 34.16 -13.33 -12.67
N LYS A 240 32.98 -12.96 -12.18
CA LYS A 240 32.73 -12.91 -10.75
C LYS A 240 31.28 -13.18 -10.39
N ILE A 241 31.08 -13.70 -9.18
CA ILE A 241 29.74 -13.84 -8.61
C ILE A 241 29.36 -12.56 -7.87
N GLN A 242 28.20 -12.03 -8.25
CA GLN A 242 27.60 -10.87 -7.65
C GLN A 242 26.35 -11.30 -6.87
N SER A 243 26.12 -10.68 -5.71
CA SER A 243 24.92 -10.86 -4.90
C SER A 243 24.11 -9.57 -4.86
N PHE A 244 22.80 -9.70 -4.94
CA PHE A 244 21.87 -8.58 -4.89
C PHE A 244 20.57 -8.95 -4.17
N LYS A 245 19.84 -7.91 -3.75
CA LYS A 245 18.49 -8.04 -3.21
C LYS A 245 17.55 -7.21 -4.06
N LYS A 246 16.41 -7.79 -4.40
CA LYS A 246 15.38 -7.14 -5.23
C LYS A 246 14.03 -7.32 -4.57
N ALA A 247 13.20 -6.30 -4.63
CA ALA A 247 11.84 -6.35 -4.11
C ALA A 247 10.90 -5.54 -4.99
N ILE A 248 9.64 -5.92 -5.02
CA ILE A 248 8.57 -5.20 -5.70
C ILE A 248 7.52 -4.87 -4.66
N TYR A 249 7.27 -3.58 -4.45
CA TYR A 249 6.26 -3.07 -3.52
C TYR A 249 5.26 -2.23 -4.30
N ASN A 250 3.97 -2.59 -4.31
CA ASN A 250 2.94 -1.82 -5.02
C ASN A 250 3.30 -1.53 -6.51
N GLY A 251 3.93 -2.49 -7.19
CA GLY A 251 4.36 -2.34 -8.58
C GLY A 251 5.65 -1.54 -8.79
N THR A 252 6.24 -0.93 -7.75
CA THR A 252 7.56 -0.30 -7.87
C THR A 252 8.67 -1.27 -7.53
N LEU A 253 9.68 -1.29 -8.40
CA LEU A 253 10.85 -2.14 -8.28
C LEU A 253 11.89 -1.42 -7.42
N TRP A 254 12.38 -2.13 -6.41
CA TRP A 254 13.46 -1.69 -5.54
C TRP A 254 14.61 -2.69 -5.61
N GLN A 255 15.83 -2.18 -5.76
CA GLN A 255 17.05 -2.98 -5.81
C GLN A 255 18.08 -2.37 -4.86
N GLU A 256 18.67 -3.22 -4.01
CA GLU A 256 19.83 -2.82 -3.22
C GLU A 256 21.07 -2.84 -4.12
N ASN A 257 22.02 -1.92 -3.88
CA ASN A 257 23.30 -1.91 -4.59
C ASN A 257 23.91 -3.30 -4.62
N THR A 258 24.22 -3.75 -5.83
CA THR A 258 24.83 -5.04 -6.07
C THR A 258 26.21 -5.12 -5.42
N LYS A 259 26.52 -6.23 -4.74
CA LYS A 259 27.81 -6.45 -4.09
C LYS A 259 28.48 -7.67 -4.69
N PHE A 260 29.74 -7.55 -5.10
CA PHE A 260 30.53 -8.71 -5.50
C PHE A 260 30.89 -9.53 -4.27
N LEU A 261 30.83 -10.86 -4.40
CA LEU A 261 31.31 -11.75 -3.36
C LEU A 261 32.86 -11.66 -3.24
N PRO A 262 33.44 -12.08 -2.11
CA PRO A 262 34.89 -12.28 -1.99
C PRO A 262 35.40 -13.26 -3.06
N GLU A 263 36.72 -13.36 -3.22
CA GLU A 263 37.32 -14.38 -4.08
C GLU A 263 36.88 -15.77 -3.62
N LEU A 264 36.41 -16.56 -4.59
CA LEU A 264 35.87 -17.90 -4.38
C LEU A 264 36.79 -18.91 -5.06
N PRO A 265 36.96 -20.13 -4.51
CA PRO A 265 37.76 -21.16 -5.15
C PRO A 265 37.17 -21.49 -6.51
N VAL A 266 38.05 -21.52 -7.52
CA VAL A 266 37.70 -21.80 -8.91
C VAL A 266 38.02 -23.26 -9.22
N GLU A 267 37.03 -24.02 -9.65
CA GLU A 267 37.21 -25.39 -10.09
C GLU A 267 37.31 -25.42 -11.63
N HIS A 268 38.42 -25.94 -12.14
CA HIS A 268 38.62 -26.16 -13.57
C HIS A 268 38.23 -27.61 -13.91
N GLU A 269 37.12 -27.78 -14.61
CA GLU A 269 36.62 -29.10 -15.02
C GLU A 269 36.51 -29.14 -16.56
N GLY A 270 37.50 -29.74 -17.20
CA GLY A 270 37.59 -29.85 -18.67
C GLY A 270 37.58 -28.48 -19.36
N SER A 271 36.55 -28.21 -20.15
CA SER A 271 36.38 -26.97 -20.92
C SER A 271 35.52 -25.91 -20.20
N SER A 272 35.34 -26.01 -18.88
CA SER A 272 34.49 -25.13 -18.08
C SER A 272 35.17 -24.65 -16.80
N ILE A 273 34.72 -23.49 -16.32
CA ILE A 273 35.11 -22.88 -15.07
C ILE A 273 33.90 -22.86 -14.15
N LYS A 274 34.03 -23.39 -12.94
CA LYS A 274 32.91 -23.53 -11.99
C LYS A 274 33.18 -22.84 -10.66
N TRP A 275 32.10 -22.30 -10.08
CA TRP A 275 32.06 -21.80 -8.70
C TRP A 275 30.92 -22.47 -7.95
N ASN A 276 31.21 -22.98 -6.76
CA ASN A 276 30.20 -23.50 -5.85
C ASN A 276 29.87 -22.48 -4.76
N VAL A 277 28.65 -21.93 -4.79
CA VAL A 277 28.21 -20.92 -3.83
C VAL A 277 26.96 -21.42 -3.12
N SER A 278 27.14 -21.85 -1.86
CA SER A 278 26.08 -22.42 -1.01
C SER A 278 25.40 -23.64 -1.64
N SER A 279 24.33 -23.42 -2.40
CA SER A 279 23.49 -24.46 -3.03
C SER A 279 23.33 -24.26 -4.54
N SER A 280 24.08 -23.33 -5.13
CA SER A 280 24.06 -23.02 -6.56
C SER A 280 25.45 -23.15 -7.16
N VAL A 281 25.52 -23.87 -8.27
CA VAL A 281 26.73 -23.99 -9.09
C VAL A 281 26.63 -22.98 -10.23
N PHE A 282 27.69 -22.19 -10.40
CA PHE A 282 27.86 -21.26 -11.51
C PHE A 282 28.91 -21.84 -12.45
N GLU A 283 28.66 -21.78 -13.75
CA GLU A 283 29.53 -22.37 -14.76
C GLU A 283 29.72 -21.44 -15.95
N VAL A 284 30.94 -21.35 -16.43
CA VAL A 284 31.29 -20.62 -17.65
C VAL A 284 32.09 -21.54 -18.56
N MET A 285 31.66 -21.66 -19.82
CA MET A 285 32.43 -22.42 -20.81
C MET A 285 33.62 -21.60 -21.33
N ASN A 286 34.76 -22.25 -21.53
CA ASN A 286 36.00 -21.61 -22.00
C ASN A 286 35.83 -20.99 -23.40
N ASN A 287 35.16 -21.69 -24.31
CA ASN A 287 34.84 -21.18 -25.65
C ASN A 287 33.92 -19.94 -25.60
N ALA A 288 32.99 -19.89 -24.65
CA ALA A 288 32.13 -18.73 -24.45
C ALA A 288 32.91 -17.52 -23.93
N THR A 289 33.89 -17.74 -23.05
CA THR A 289 34.82 -16.68 -22.63
C THR A 289 35.68 -16.18 -23.79
N GLN A 290 36.15 -17.09 -24.67
CA GLN A 290 36.87 -16.71 -25.89
C GLN A 290 36.00 -15.89 -26.85
N GLY A 291 34.75 -16.29 -27.07
CA GLY A 291 33.83 -15.52 -27.91
C GLY A 291 33.52 -14.14 -27.34
N LEU A 292 33.32 -14.07 -26.03
CA LEU A 292 33.13 -12.80 -25.32
C LEU A 292 34.36 -11.89 -25.44
N SER A 293 35.55 -12.42 -25.19
CA SER A 293 36.77 -11.64 -25.31
C SER A 293 37.01 -11.20 -26.75
N THR A 294 36.67 -12.01 -27.76
CA THR A 294 36.84 -11.63 -29.17
C THR A 294 35.93 -10.45 -29.52
N SER A 295 34.65 -10.49 -29.12
CA SER A 295 33.72 -9.36 -29.30
C SER A 295 34.11 -8.13 -28.49
N MET A 296 34.74 -8.27 -27.31
CA MET A 296 35.27 -7.12 -26.55
C MET A 296 36.55 -6.56 -27.18
N SER A 297 37.45 -7.42 -27.66
CA SER A 297 38.68 -7.03 -28.34
C SER A 297 38.39 -6.20 -29.59
N SER A 298 37.27 -6.45 -30.29
CA SER A 298 36.87 -5.61 -31.42
C SER A 298 36.60 -4.16 -31.01
N CYS A 299 36.18 -3.86 -29.77
CA CYS A 299 36.05 -2.48 -29.32
C CYS A 299 37.38 -1.89 -28.78
N PHE A 300 38.19 -2.70 -28.09
CA PHE A 300 39.38 -2.23 -27.39
C PHE A 300 40.68 -2.27 -28.21
N ASN A 301 40.79 -3.09 -29.25
CA ASN A 301 42.01 -3.20 -30.06
C ASN A 301 41.99 -2.18 -31.21
N ARG A 302 42.54 -0.99 -30.97
CA ARG A 302 42.48 0.15 -31.91
C ARG A 302 43.72 1.03 -31.77
N THR A 303 44.23 1.52 -32.90
CA THR A 303 45.37 2.46 -32.94
C THR A 303 44.99 3.69 -33.75
N ILE A 304 45.33 4.88 -33.23
CA ILE A 304 45.21 6.15 -33.93
C ILE A 304 46.62 6.61 -34.28
N LEU A 305 46.94 6.59 -35.57
CA LEU A 305 48.22 7.07 -36.08
C LEU A 305 48.16 8.57 -36.35
N ARG A 306 49.25 9.26 -36.02
CA ARG A 306 49.46 10.67 -36.37
C ARG A 306 50.34 10.72 -37.60
N ASN A 307 49.81 11.25 -38.71
CA ASN A 307 50.64 11.47 -39.88
C ASN A 307 51.67 12.56 -39.56
N PRO A 308 52.99 12.28 -39.63
CA PRO A 308 54.04 13.21 -39.21
C PRO A 308 54.12 14.46 -40.11
N ASN A 309 53.68 14.38 -41.37
CA ASN A 309 53.83 15.45 -42.35
C ASN A 309 52.60 16.36 -42.44
N SER A 310 51.41 15.83 -42.17
CA SER A 310 50.14 16.59 -42.29
C SER A 310 49.47 16.87 -40.95
N GLY A 311 49.93 16.24 -39.86
CA GLY A 311 49.24 16.25 -38.57
C GLY A 311 47.84 15.61 -38.60
N LYS A 312 47.40 15.08 -39.74
CA LYS A 312 46.10 14.44 -39.92
C LYS A 312 46.09 13.09 -39.24
N LEU A 313 44.99 12.81 -38.55
CA LEU A 313 44.80 11.58 -37.81
C LEU A 313 44.06 10.57 -38.69
N THR A 314 44.59 9.35 -38.74
CA THR A 314 43.93 8.22 -39.40
C THR A 314 43.10 7.50 -38.35
N TYR A 315 41.81 7.34 -38.63
CA TYR A 315 40.86 6.67 -37.75
C TYR A 315 40.37 5.41 -38.42
N ASP A 316 40.30 4.34 -37.64
CA ASP A 316 39.69 3.08 -38.07
C ASP A 316 38.15 3.16 -37.94
N GLU A 317 37.64 3.73 -36.85
CA GLU A 317 36.20 3.77 -36.56
C GLU A 317 35.74 4.98 -35.71
N MET A 318 34.44 5.29 -35.76
CA MET A 318 33.79 6.35 -34.97
C MET A 318 33.91 6.12 -33.45
N ALA A 319 33.86 4.86 -33.01
CA ALA A 319 33.95 4.49 -31.59
C ALA A 319 35.29 4.92 -30.96
N THR A 320 36.40 4.75 -31.70
CA THR A 320 37.74 5.16 -31.28
C THR A 320 37.87 6.68 -31.23
N ARG A 321 37.24 7.39 -32.17
CA ARG A 321 37.18 8.86 -32.17
C ARG A 321 36.50 9.40 -30.91
N VAL A 322 35.34 8.84 -30.55
CA VAL A 322 34.58 9.25 -29.36
C VAL A 322 35.37 9.02 -28.07
N PHE A 323 36.05 7.87 -27.94
CA PHE A 323 36.91 7.60 -26.80
C PHE A 323 38.05 8.61 -26.68
N ARG A 324 38.74 8.89 -27.79
CA ARG A 324 39.86 9.84 -27.80
C ARG A 324 39.39 11.26 -27.47
N ASP A 325 38.30 11.74 -28.08
CA ASP A 325 37.77 13.08 -27.81
C ASP A 325 37.38 13.23 -26.34
N SER A 326 36.83 12.16 -25.75
CA SER A 326 36.50 12.07 -24.33
C SER A 326 37.73 12.16 -23.43
N TRP A 327 38.79 11.43 -23.78
CA TRP A 327 40.07 11.48 -23.08
C TRP A 327 40.72 12.85 -23.18
N ASN A 328 40.84 13.44 -24.37
CA ASN A 328 41.42 14.76 -24.58
C ASN A 328 40.65 15.84 -23.80
N LYS A 329 39.31 15.83 -23.84
CA LYS A 329 38.49 16.75 -23.04
C LYS A 329 38.76 16.67 -21.52
N LYS A 330 39.11 15.50 -21.00
CA LYS A 330 39.51 15.34 -19.59
C LYS A 330 40.96 15.76 -19.34
N ALA A 331 41.84 15.61 -20.32
CA ALA A 331 43.22 16.06 -20.25
C ALA A 331 43.34 17.60 -20.23
N ASP A 332 42.52 18.29 -21.02
CA ASP A 332 42.53 19.76 -21.18
C ASP A 332 42.01 20.50 -19.91
N LYS A 333 41.10 19.86 -19.14
CA LYS A 333 40.34 20.53 -18.06
C LYS A 333 41.07 20.73 -16.73
N ASN A 334 42.32 20.28 -16.57
CA ASN A 334 43.28 20.58 -15.48
C ASN A 334 44.20 19.36 -15.27
N LEU A 335 45.49 19.45 -15.64
CA LEU A 335 46.70 18.79 -15.07
C LEU A 335 46.63 17.33 -14.54
N ASN A 336 45.57 16.58 -14.80
CA ASN A 336 45.40 15.22 -14.29
C ASN A 336 46.37 14.31 -15.02
N THR A 337 47.30 13.71 -14.28
CA THR A 337 48.28 12.75 -14.81
C THR A 337 47.68 11.38 -15.14
N LEU A 338 46.36 11.24 -14.95
CA LEU A 338 45.58 9.99 -15.05
C LEU A 338 44.31 10.18 -15.91
N ALA A 339 44.29 11.14 -16.83
CA ALA A 339 43.12 11.40 -17.67
C ALA A 339 42.76 10.18 -18.54
N LEU A 340 43.76 9.50 -19.11
CA LEU A 340 43.56 8.26 -19.86
C LEU A 340 43.02 7.15 -18.96
N GLN A 341 43.60 6.96 -17.78
CA GLN A 341 43.20 5.93 -16.82
C GLN A 341 41.75 6.11 -16.36
N THR A 342 41.36 7.33 -16.01
CA THR A 342 39.98 7.62 -15.58
C THR A 342 38.98 7.48 -16.73
N THR A 343 39.38 7.77 -17.97
CA THR A 343 38.54 7.56 -19.16
C THR A 343 38.37 6.07 -19.42
N LEU A 344 39.46 5.31 -19.51
CA LEU A 344 39.42 3.87 -19.71
C LEU A 344 38.60 3.16 -18.63
N LYS A 345 38.77 3.55 -17.36
CA LYS A 345 37.98 3.02 -16.24
C LYS A 345 36.48 3.23 -16.44
N SER A 346 36.03 4.39 -16.92
CA SER A 346 34.61 4.64 -17.20
C SER A 346 34.06 3.73 -18.30
N TYR A 347 34.80 3.57 -19.40
CA TYR A 347 34.38 2.71 -20.51
C TYR A 347 34.35 1.23 -20.11
N VAL A 348 35.41 0.73 -19.46
CA VAL A 348 35.49 -0.66 -18.99
C VAL A 348 34.38 -0.95 -17.97
N LYS A 349 34.12 -0.02 -17.03
CA LYS A 349 32.99 -0.13 -16.09
C LYS A 349 31.65 -0.29 -16.82
N ASN A 350 31.38 0.56 -17.80
CA ASN A 350 30.10 0.55 -18.52
C ASN A 350 29.94 -0.72 -19.35
N VAL A 351 31.00 -1.17 -20.04
CA VAL A 351 31.00 -2.46 -20.75
C VAL A 351 30.74 -3.61 -19.78
N ALA A 352 31.39 -3.64 -18.61
CA ALA A 352 31.16 -4.67 -17.59
C ALA A 352 29.70 -4.71 -17.13
N LEU A 353 29.13 -3.54 -16.82
CA LEU A 353 27.76 -3.39 -16.31
C LEU A 353 26.71 -3.81 -17.35
N TYR A 354 26.79 -3.28 -18.57
CA TYR A 354 25.85 -3.59 -19.65
C TYR A 354 25.91 -5.08 -20.02
N THR A 355 27.12 -5.62 -20.14
CA THR A 355 27.32 -7.04 -20.46
C THR A 355 26.77 -7.94 -19.36
N SER A 356 26.99 -7.60 -18.08
CA SER A 356 26.42 -8.33 -16.94
C SER A 356 24.89 -8.32 -16.95
N ALA A 357 24.27 -7.18 -17.27
CA ALA A 357 22.83 -7.06 -17.39
C ALA A 357 22.27 -7.92 -18.54
N ALA A 358 22.92 -7.91 -19.70
CA ALA A 358 22.53 -8.70 -20.85
C ALA A 358 22.69 -10.22 -20.61
N ILE A 359 23.73 -10.64 -19.89
CA ILE A 359 23.92 -12.03 -19.46
C ILE A 359 22.76 -12.47 -18.55
N ARG A 360 22.35 -11.62 -17.59
CA ARG A 360 21.22 -11.92 -16.71
C ARG A 360 19.90 -11.98 -17.47
N ALA A 361 19.63 -11.01 -18.35
CA ALA A 361 18.37 -10.90 -19.07
C ALA A 361 18.09 -12.08 -20.00
N LYS A 362 19.14 -12.68 -20.60
CA LYS A 362 19.01 -13.84 -21.49
C LYS A 362 18.91 -15.19 -20.78
N SER A 363 19.29 -15.28 -19.50
CA SER A 363 19.32 -16.56 -18.81
C SER A 363 17.92 -17.14 -18.62
N ASP A 364 17.76 -18.44 -18.89
CA ASP A 364 16.53 -19.20 -18.62
C ASP A 364 16.45 -19.71 -17.17
N GLU A 365 17.55 -19.63 -16.43
CA GLU A 365 17.59 -20.06 -15.05
C GLU A 365 16.89 -19.07 -14.13
N THR A 366 16.18 -19.58 -13.14
CA THR A 366 15.45 -18.75 -12.18
C THR A 366 15.87 -19.04 -10.75
N ALA A 367 15.83 -17.99 -9.93
CA ALA A 367 15.96 -18.10 -8.49
C ALA A 367 14.60 -17.90 -7.81
N PRO A 368 14.27 -18.71 -6.78
CA PRO A 368 13.02 -18.57 -6.06
C PRO A 368 13.02 -17.31 -5.19
N GLY A 369 11.84 -16.74 -5.01
CA GLY A 369 11.56 -15.62 -4.13
C GLY A 369 10.26 -15.81 -3.37
N TYR A 370 9.99 -14.83 -2.54
CA TYR A 370 8.87 -14.85 -1.61
C TYR A 370 7.80 -13.85 -2.02
N ILE A 371 6.55 -14.27 -1.89
CA ILE A 371 5.34 -13.47 -2.08
C ILE A 371 4.82 -13.11 -0.71
N HIS A 372 4.77 -11.81 -0.42
CA HIS A 372 4.17 -11.25 0.78
C HIS A 372 2.74 -10.82 0.45
N ARG A 373 1.76 -11.40 1.15
CA ARG A 373 0.36 -11.01 1.05
C ARG A 373 -0.01 -10.16 2.25
N ARG A 374 -0.62 -9.00 2.00
CA ARG A 374 -1.25 -8.20 3.06
C ARG A 374 -2.69 -8.65 3.26
N GLU A 375 -3.01 -9.06 4.48
CA GLU A 375 -4.38 -9.36 4.91
C GLU A 375 -4.88 -8.21 5.80
N GLU A 376 -6.15 -7.88 5.66
CA GLU A 376 -6.83 -6.92 6.53
C GLU A 376 -7.43 -7.69 7.70
N ILE A 377 -6.99 -7.37 8.91
CA ILE A 377 -7.47 -7.98 10.14
C ILE A 377 -8.27 -6.92 10.90
N TYR A 378 -9.47 -7.29 11.35
CA TYR A 378 -10.29 -6.45 12.21
C TYR A 378 -10.00 -6.80 13.67
N VAL A 379 -9.38 -5.88 14.40
CA VAL A 379 -9.08 -6.03 15.82
C VAL A 379 -10.17 -5.31 16.62
N ILE A 380 -10.90 -6.08 17.42
CA ILE A 380 -11.97 -5.55 18.28
C ILE A 380 -11.36 -5.09 19.60
N LYS A 381 -11.45 -3.79 19.90
CA LYS A 381 -11.04 -3.21 21.17
C LYS A 381 -12.12 -3.44 22.23
N LYS A 382 -11.93 -4.46 23.06
CA LYS A 382 -12.89 -4.87 24.11
C LYS A 382 -13.27 -3.75 25.09
N LEU A 383 -12.39 -2.79 25.34
CA LEU A 383 -12.65 -1.68 26.27
C LEU A 383 -13.88 -0.83 25.86
N TYR A 384 -14.09 -0.63 24.55
CA TYR A 384 -15.23 0.14 24.04
C TYR A 384 -16.57 -0.61 24.16
N LEU A 385 -16.55 -1.93 24.42
CA LEU A 385 -17.76 -2.72 24.65
C LEU A 385 -18.28 -2.62 26.09
N ILE A 386 -17.47 -2.09 27.03
CA ILE A 386 -17.91 -1.90 28.43
C ILE A 386 -19.04 -0.87 28.48
N TYR A 387 -18.92 0.23 27.73
CA TYR A 387 -19.91 1.30 27.73
C TYR A 387 -21.34 0.84 27.39
N PRO A 388 -21.61 0.21 26.22
CA PRO A 388 -22.95 -0.27 25.90
C PRO A 388 -23.47 -1.33 26.88
N PHE A 389 -22.58 -2.15 27.44
CA PHE A 389 -22.95 -3.13 28.46
C PHE A 389 -23.42 -2.44 29.75
N VAL A 390 -22.68 -1.43 30.23
CA VAL A 390 -23.06 -0.66 31.42
C VAL A 390 -24.39 0.07 31.21
N VAL A 391 -24.59 0.73 30.06
CA VAL A 391 -25.85 1.43 29.77
C VAL A 391 -27.03 0.44 29.72
N LEU A 392 -26.84 -0.75 29.16
CA LEU A 392 -27.86 -1.79 29.15
C LEU A 392 -28.21 -2.25 30.57
N VAL A 393 -27.22 -2.58 31.40
CA VAL A 393 -27.45 -3.01 32.78
C VAL A 393 -28.15 -1.91 33.59
N LEU A 394 -27.71 -0.66 33.47
CA LEU A 394 -28.36 0.47 34.13
C LEU A 394 -29.82 0.65 33.67
N SER A 395 -30.11 0.44 32.39
CA SER A 395 -31.50 0.52 31.89
C SER A 395 -32.41 -0.57 32.45
N ILE A 396 -31.90 -1.79 32.59
CA ILE A 396 -32.66 -2.91 33.17
C ILE A 396 -32.89 -2.64 34.67
N LEU A 397 -31.84 -2.22 35.39
CA LEU A 397 -31.96 -1.88 36.81
C LEU A 397 -32.95 -0.75 37.04
N PHE A 398 -32.88 0.32 36.24
CA PHE A 398 -33.84 1.42 36.30
C PHE A 398 -35.27 0.92 36.09
N PHE A 399 -35.51 0.09 35.07
CA PHE A 399 -36.82 -0.47 34.80
C PHE A 399 -37.35 -1.36 35.95
N LEU A 400 -36.51 -2.23 36.50
CA LEU A 400 -36.88 -3.08 37.64
C LEU A 400 -37.19 -2.26 38.91
N VAL A 401 -36.39 -1.22 39.18
CA VAL A 401 -36.64 -0.30 40.30
C VAL A 401 -37.96 0.44 40.11
N THR A 402 -38.26 0.89 38.87
CA THR A 402 -39.56 1.52 38.60
C THR A 402 -40.73 0.56 38.80
N ILE A 403 -40.60 -0.70 38.37
CA ILE A 403 -41.63 -1.73 38.64
C ILE A 403 -41.83 -1.89 40.15
N TYR A 404 -40.74 -2.00 40.91
CA TYR A 404 -40.83 -2.16 42.35
C TYR A 404 -41.51 -0.97 43.04
N MET A 405 -41.17 0.26 42.64
CA MET A 405 -41.77 1.48 43.20
C MET A 405 -43.25 1.60 42.90
N THR A 406 -43.68 1.20 41.71
CA THR A 406 -45.07 1.39 41.24
C THR A 406 -45.87 0.09 41.27
N TRP A 407 -45.45 -0.90 42.06
CA TRP A 407 -46.08 -2.22 42.04
C TRP A 407 -47.51 -2.21 42.60
N ASN A 408 -47.76 -1.32 43.57
CA ASN A 408 -49.10 -1.11 44.14
C ASN A 408 -49.89 -0.01 43.42
N ASP A 409 -49.33 0.57 42.36
CA ASP A 409 -49.95 1.66 41.62
C ASP A 409 -50.64 1.11 40.38
N GLU A 410 -51.68 1.79 39.94
CA GLU A 410 -52.31 1.46 38.68
C GLU A 410 -51.45 1.88 37.48
N ILE A 411 -51.54 1.08 36.40
CA ILE A 411 -50.72 1.26 35.20
C ILE A 411 -51.41 2.28 34.30
N TRP A 412 -51.12 3.57 34.51
CA TRP A 412 -51.71 4.66 33.72
C TRP A 412 -50.93 5.05 32.46
N LYS A 413 -49.83 4.34 32.15
CA LYS A 413 -49.00 4.46 30.93
C LYS A 413 -48.77 5.92 30.52
N SER A 414 -48.84 6.23 29.22
CA SER A 414 -48.79 7.59 28.66
C SER A 414 -50.18 8.22 28.45
N SER A 415 -51.22 7.72 29.12
CA SER A 415 -52.60 8.18 28.89
C SER A 415 -52.85 9.60 29.43
N LEU A 416 -53.82 10.30 28.84
CA LEU A 416 -54.34 11.60 29.30
C LEU A 416 -55.62 11.45 30.14
N LEU A 417 -56.26 10.28 30.08
CA LEU A 417 -57.58 10.02 30.68
C LEU A 417 -57.61 10.24 32.20
N PRO A 418 -56.63 9.80 33.01
CA PRO A 418 -56.68 10.03 34.45
C PRO A 418 -56.65 11.51 34.81
N LEU A 419 -56.00 12.36 33.99
CA LEU A 419 -55.99 13.80 34.22
C LEU A 419 -57.33 14.46 33.86
N LEU A 420 -58.04 13.91 32.89
CA LEU A 420 -59.34 14.40 32.44
C LEU A 420 -60.47 14.01 33.43
N TYR A 421 -60.44 12.76 33.92
CA TYR A 421 -61.45 12.22 34.84
C TYR A 421 -61.17 12.46 36.32
N HIS A 422 -59.94 12.74 36.74
CA HIS A 422 -59.61 13.04 38.15
C HIS A 422 -59.03 14.43 38.35
N GLY A 423 -59.45 15.40 37.53
CA GLY A 423 -58.96 16.78 37.54
C GLY A 423 -59.07 17.50 38.90
N PHE A 424 -58.57 18.73 38.97
CA PHE A 424 -58.25 19.41 40.24
C PHE A 424 -59.44 19.78 41.17
N ALA A 425 -60.71 19.55 40.82
CA ALA A 425 -61.82 20.07 41.64
C ALA A 425 -63.19 19.37 41.57
N GLU A 426 -63.41 18.31 40.77
CA GLU A 426 -64.72 17.61 40.76
C GLU A 426 -64.55 16.11 41.00
N SER A 427 -65.18 15.60 42.06
CA SER A 427 -65.29 14.17 42.33
C SER A 427 -66.22 13.54 41.31
N PHE A 428 -65.65 12.82 40.37
CA PHE A 428 -66.35 11.88 39.50
C PHE A 428 -66.75 10.63 40.31
N PRO A 429 -67.77 9.85 39.88
CA PRO A 429 -68.26 8.69 40.62
C PRO A 429 -67.16 7.65 40.89
N ASP A 430 -67.20 7.02 42.06
CA ASP A 430 -66.20 6.09 42.63
C ASP A 430 -65.83 4.86 41.78
N ASN A 431 -66.47 4.66 40.62
CA ASN A 431 -66.35 3.48 39.75
C ASN A 431 -65.41 3.66 38.55
N LEU A 432 -64.70 4.79 38.45
CA LEU A 432 -63.77 5.11 37.36
C LEU A 432 -62.33 5.18 37.88
N ASN A 433 -61.88 4.15 38.59
CA ASN A 433 -60.52 4.17 39.16
C ASN A 433 -59.52 3.56 38.18
N THR A 434 -59.92 2.53 37.42
CA THR A 434 -59.01 1.81 36.53
C THR A 434 -58.92 2.42 35.13
N MET A 435 -57.75 2.27 34.49
CA MET A 435 -57.53 2.73 33.11
C MET A 435 -58.52 2.11 32.11
N VAL A 436 -58.93 0.86 32.31
CA VAL A 436 -59.88 0.16 31.43
C VAL A 436 -61.26 0.79 31.51
N GLU A 437 -61.73 1.09 32.72
CA GLU A 437 -63.02 1.75 32.95
C GLU A 437 -63.04 3.16 32.34
N MET A 438 -61.95 3.91 32.48
CA MET A 438 -61.82 5.24 31.87
C MET A 438 -61.78 5.20 30.34
N GLU A 439 -61.17 4.17 29.75
CA GLU A 439 -61.13 3.95 28.30
C GLU A 439 -62.52 3.61 27.76
N ASP A 440 -63.21 2.65 28.39
CA ASP A 440 -64.58 2.26 28.01
C ASP A 440 -65.57 3.43 28.09
N GLU A 441 -65.46 4.28 29.12
CA GLU A 441 -66.28 5.48 29.27
C GLU A 441 -65.90 6.58 28.27
N ALA A 442 -64.61 6.72 27.95
CA ALA A 442 -64.15 7.70 26.97
C ALA A 442 -64.59 7.36 25.55
N ASP A 443 -64.65 6.07 25.19
CA ASP A 443 -65.14 5.61 23.89
C ASP A 443 -66.61 5.99 23.63
N GLY A 444 -67.40 6.17 24.70
CA GLY A 444 -68.79 6.64 24.63
C GLY A 444 -68.94 8.15 24.44
N LYS A 445 -67.88 8.95 24.65
CA LYS A 445 -67.97 10.42 24.75
C LYS A 445 -67.29 11.11 23.58
N ALA A 446 -68.02 12.02 22.93
CA ALA A 446 -67.46 12.91 21.92
C ALA A 446 -67.14 14.26 22.56
N PHE A 447 -65.92 14.76 22.36
CA PHE A 447 -65.51 16.07 22.87
C PHE A 447 -65.15 17.03 21.73
N GLU A 448 -65.44 18.32 21.92
CA GLU A 448 -65.09 19.39 20.99
C GLU A 448 -64.43 20.53 21.77
N MET A 449 -63.29 21.03 21.28
CA MET A 449 -62.72 22.26 21.81
C MET A 449 -63.43 23.47 21.20
N LYS A 450 -64.14 24.24 22.03
CA LYS A 450 -64.79 25.49 21.61
C LYS A 450 -64.15 26.68 22.30
N SER A 451 -64.07 27.81 21.58
CA SER A 451 -63.58 29.07 22.14
C SER A 451 -64.66 29.68 23.02
N ASP A 452 -64.44 29.69 24.33
CA ASP A 452 -65.31 30.28 25.33
C ASP A 452 -64.96 31.76 25.54
N GLY A 453 -65.23 32.58 24.53
CA GLY A 453 -65.09 34.06 24.59
C GLY A 453 -63.84 34.56 25.36
N GLU A 454 -64.07 35.35 26.42
CA GLU A 454 -63.01 35.96 27.26
C GLU A 454 -62.10 34.96 28.01
N LYS A 455 -62.43 33.66 28.07
CA LYS A 455 -61.73 32.65 28.89
C LYS A 455 -60.96 31.60 28.08
N GLY A 456 -60.83 31.77 26.76
CA GLY A 456 -60.00 30.94 25.89
C GLY A 456 -60.65 29.63 25.43
N LEU A 457 -59.85 28.68 24.92
CA LEU A 457 -60.32 27.38 24.43
C LEU A 457 -60.65 26.44 25.60
N ARG A 458 -61.83 25.83 25.57
CA ARG A 458 -62.29 24.84 26.56
C ARG A 458 -62.80 23.58 25.86
N LEU A 459 -62.60 22.45 26.51
CA LEU A 459 -63.12 21.16 26.07
C LEU A 459 -64.58 21.05 26.53
N TYR A 460 -65.49 20.83 25.58
CA TYR A 460 -66.90 20.59 25.86
C TYR A 460 -67.27 19.17 25.45
N GLU A 461 -68.05 18.50 26.28
CA GLU A 461 -68.74 17.27 25.89
C GLU A 461 -69.83 17.61 24.86
N LYS A 462 -69.86 16.86 23.77
CA LYS A 462 -70.84 17.02 22.70
C LYS A 462 -71.97 16.02 22.95
N GLU A 463 -73.14 16.53 23.25
CA GLU A 463 -74.36 15.73 23.43
C GLU A 463 -74.62 14.90 22.15
N GLN A 464 -74.68 13.58 22.30
CA GLN A 464 -74.94 12.66 21.20
C GLN A 464 -76.37 12.89 20.69
N VAL A 465 -76.52 13.54 19.53
CA VAL A 465 -77.80 13.61 18.82
C VAL A 465 -78.15 12.20 18.32
N GLU A 466 -79.09 11.56 19.01
CA GLU A 466 -79.62 10.24 18.73
C GLU A 466 -80.22 10.17 17.31
N THR A 467 -79.41 9.79 16.33
CA THR A 467 -79.89 9.46 14.98
C THR A 467 -80.23 7.98 14.93
N ARG A 468 -81.51 7.66 15.17
CA ARG A 468 -82.08 6.36 14.80
C ARG A 468 -81.85 6.10 13.32
N MET A 469 -81.09 5.05 12.98
CA MET A 469 -81.31 4.29 11.75
C MET A 469 -81.21 2.78 12.04
N PRO A 470 -82.03 1.97 11.33
CA PRO A 470 -82.46 0.66 11.81
C PRO A 470 -81.43 -0.44 11.58
N SER A 471 -81.48 -1.42 12.49
CA SER A 471 -80.77 -2.69 12.40
C SER A 471 -81.06 -3.40 11.07
N THR A 472 -80.01 -3.79 10.34
CA THR A 472 -80.11 -4.95 9.45
C THR A 472 -78.83 -5.78 9.53
N LYS A 473 -78.95 -6.97 10.11
CA LYS A 473 -77.97 -8.06 9.99
C LYS A 473 -77.93 -8.57 8.54
N ARG A 474 -76.73 -8.68 7.98
CA ARG A 474 -76.28 -9.62 6.92
C ARG A 474 -74.82 -9.22 6.64
N GLY A 475 -73.80 -10.06 6.70
CA GLY A 475 -73.67 -11.48 6.42
C GLY A 475 -72.33 -11.58 5.67
N TYR A 476 -71.36 -12.28 6.24
CA TYR A 476 -70.05 -12.53 5.67
C TYR A 476 -70.18 -13.30 4.34
N GLN A 477 -69.67 -12.74 3.24
CA GLN A 477 -69.24 -13.37 1.97
C GLN A 477 -68.65 -12.20 1.14
N SER A 478 -67.53 -12.27 0.42
CA SER A 478 -66.64 -13.33 -0.01
C SER A 478 -65.40 -12.68 -0.64
N ILE A 479 -64.28 -13.39 -0.56
CA ILE A 479 -63.02 -13.21 -1.31
C ILE A 479 -63.27 -13.05 -2.82
N ILE A 480 -62.61 -12.10 -3.51
CA ILE A 480 -62.25 -12.18 -4.95
C ILE A 480 -60.86 -11.50 -5.18
N PRO A 481 -59.98 -12.03 -6.06
CA PRO A 481 -58.57 -11.69 -6.16
C PRO A 481 -58.21 -10.67 -7.28
N LEU A 482 -56.90 -10.47 -7.42
CA LEU A 482 -56.09 -9.55 -8.22
C LEU A 482 -56.28 -9.55 -9.76
N GLU A 483 -55.77 -8.44 -10.34
CA GLU A 483 -55.22 -8.19 -11.70
C GLU A 483 -56.10 -7.50 -12.76
N PRO A 484 -55.50 -6.79 -13.77
CA PRO A 484 -54.31 -5.93 -13.69
C PRO A 484 -54.46 -4.58 -14.45
N TYR A 485 -53.46 -3.72 -14.22
CA TYR A 485 -53.20 -2.43 -14.87
C TYR A 485 -52.76 -2.57 -16.34
N GLY A 486 -53.38 -1.79 -17.24
CA GLY A 486 -52.91 -1.53 -18.60
C GLY A 486 -52.79 -0.03 -18.83
N ALA A 487 -51.54 0.44 -18.99
CA ALA A 487 -51.19 1.83 -19.28
C ALA A 487 -51.42 2.16 -20.76
N ASN A 488 -51.97 3.34 -21.04
CA ASN A 488 -51.87 3.95 -22.36
C ASN A 488 -51.24 5.35 -22.24
N ARG A 489 -50.16 5.52 -23.02
CA ARG A 489 -49.42 6.76 -23.29
C ARG A 489 -50.29 7.70 -24.14
N ASN A 490 -50.26 8.97 -23.78
CA ASN A 490 -50.33 10.07 -24.75
C ASN A 490 -48.91 10.67 -24.83
N ASP A 491 -48.48 11.00 -26.03
CA ASP A 491 -47.76 12.25 -26.33
C ASP A 491 -47.77 12.43 -27.85
N GLY A 492 -48.30 13.59 -28.25
CA GLY A 492 -48.09 14.24 -29.53
C GLY A 492 -47.26 15.50 -29.33
#